data_AF-A0A7W2A0A3-F1
#
_entry.id   AF-A0A7W2A0A3-F1
#
_cell.length_a   1.000
_cell.length_b   1.000
_cell.length_c   1.000
_cell.angle_alpha   90.00
_cell.angle_beta   90.00
_cell.angle_gamma   90.00
#
_symmetry.space_group_name_H-M   'P 1'
#
loop_
_entity.id
_entity.type
_entity.pdbx_description
1 polymer ?
#
loop_
_entity_poly.entity_id
_entity_poly.type
_entity_poly.pdbx_seq_one_letter_code
_entity_poly.pdbx_strand_id
1 'polypeptide(L)'
;MRLKKSASFFCLLFVCLLAAVSANAQGVIVPIPCDFRPCRPIPRPRPIPVPNVLPVKSIELDTRIVGQVATTHVEQVFRNDTPYTLEGTYFFPIPETASIVEFAIWENGKKLVGEVRSREEARRIYDEIVRRQKDPGLLEYAGKDLFQA
;
A
#
# COMPACT_ATOMS: atom_id res chain seq x y z
N MET A 1 -41.23 -30.48 -26.31
CA MET A 1 -39.75 -30.30 -26.27
C MET A 1 -39.37 -29.00 -26.98
N ARG A 2 -38.78 -28.04 -26.27
CA ARG A 2 -37.57 -27.30 -26.69
C ARG A 2 -37.20 -26.27 -25.62
N LEU A 3 -36.63 -26.79 -24.52
CA LEU A 3 -35.71 -26.04 -23.66
C LEU A 3 -34.51 -25.63 -24.52
N LYS A 4 -34.43 -24.38 -24.96
CA LYS A 4 -33.20 -23.85 -25.60
C LYS A 4 -32.75 -22.46 -25.12
N LYS A 5 -33.55 -21.75 -24.32
CA LYS A 5 -33.17 -20.41 -23.82
C LYS A 5 -32.36 -20.41 -22.52
N SER A 6 -32.42 -21.49 -21.73
CA SER A 6 -31.74 -21.57 -20.42
C SER A 6 -30.22 -21.77 -20.53
N ALA A 7 -29.74 -22.44 -21.58
CA ALA A 7 -28.33 -22.75 -21.75
C ALA A 7 -27.48 -21.50 -22.09
N SER A 8 -28.05 -20.54 -22.82
CA SER A 8 -27.33 -19.33 -23.22
C SER A 8 -27.12 -18.35 -22.07
N PHE A 9 -28.07 -18.29 -21.12
CA PHE A 9 -28.00 -17.43 -19.94
C PHE A 9 -27.00 -17.96 -18.91
N PHE A 10 -26.96 -19.29 -18.75
CA PHE A 10 -26.00 -19.97 -17.87
C PHE A 10 -24.55 -19.84 -18.38
N CYS A 11 -24.37 -19.83 -19.71
CA CYS A 11 -23.05 -19.64 -20.32
C CYS A 11 -22.52 -18.21 -20.11
N LEU A 12 -23.37 -17.19 -20.21
CA LEU A 12 -23.00 -15.79 -19.95
C LEU A 12 -22.63 -15.53 -18.47
N LEU A 13 -23.35 -16.15 -17.52
CA LEU A 13 -23.02 -16.05 -16.11
C LEU A 13 -21.67 -16.73 -15.77
N PHE A 14 -21.35 -17.83 -16.46
CA PHE A 14 -20.11 -18.58 -16.27
C PHE A 14 -18.89 -17.86 -16.88
N VAL A 15 -19.06 -17.13 -17.98
CA VAL A 15 -18.00 -16.31 -18.60
C VAL A 15 -17.66 -15.07 -17.77
N CYS A 16 -18.64 -14.43 -17.11
CA CYS A 16 -18.37 -13.32 -16.20
C CYS A 16 -17.65 -13.75 -14.91
N LEU A 17 -17.88 -14.98 -14.42
CA LEU A 17 -17.15 -15.51 -13.26
C LEU A 17 -15.66 -15.81 -13.55
N LEU A 18 -15.32 -16.03 -14.83
CA LEU A 18 -13.95 -16.29 -15.29
C LEU A 18 -13.16 -15.01 -15.63
N ALA A 19 -13.84 -13.85 -15.73
CA ALA A 19 -13.18 -12.56 -15.74
C ALA A 19 -12.86 -12.11 -14.30
N ALA A 20 -12.17 -12.98 -13.54
CA ALA A 20 -11.41 -12.52 -12.39
C ALA A 20 -10.26 -11.68 -12.95
N VAL A 21 -10.53 -10.40 -13.22
CA VAL A 21 -9.48 -9.43 -13.47
C VAL A 21 -8.61 -9.46 -12.21
N SER A 22 -7.41 -10.02 -12.34
CA SER A 22 -6.39 -9.96 -11.31
C SER A 22 -6.09 -8.49 -11.07
N ALA A 23 -6.80 -7.88 -10.12
CA ALA A 23 -6.44 -6.57 -9.61
C ALA A 23 -5.14 -6.77 -8.83
N ASN A 24 -4.01 -6.54 -9.49
CA ASN A 24 -2.70 -6.52 -8.85
C ASN A 24 -2.59 -5.22 -8.03
N ALA A 25 -3.37 -5.12 -6.95
CA ALA A 25 -3.23 -4.07 -5.96
C ALA A 25 -2.18 -4.53 -4.94
N GLN A 26 -0.92 -4.54 -5.36
CA GLN A 26 0.20 -4.85 -4.46
C GLN A 26 0.87 -3.55 -4.05
N GLY A 27 0.87 -3.28 -2.74
CA GLY A 27 1.67 -2.19 -2.20
C GLY A 27 3.16 -2.47 -2.37
N VAL A 28 3.93 -1.42 -2.63
CA VAL A 28 5.38 -1.47 -2.80
C VAL A 28 6.05 -0.43 -1.91
N ILE A 29 7.15 -0.81 -1.27
CA ILE A 29 8.03 0.16 -0.62
C ILE A 29 9.16 0.48 -1.59
N VAL A 30 9.30 1.75 -1.94
CA VAL A 30 10.42 2.24 -2.74
C VAL A 30 11.52 2.70 -1.78
N PRO A 31 12.62 1.95 -1.64
CA PRO A 31 13.70 2.34 -0.73
C PRO A 31 14.44 3.55 -1.30
N ILE A 32 14.70 4.53 -0.45
CA ILE A 32 15.61 5.64 -0.74
C ILE A 32 16.97 5.22 -0.17
N PRO A 33 18.03 5.04 -1.00
CA PRO A 33 19.36 4.72 -0.51
C PRO A 33 19.94 5.91 0.25
N CYS A 34 19.70 5.95 1.56
CA CYS A 34 20.16 6.99 2.47
C CYS A 34 21.41 6.52 3.22
N ASP A 35 22.60 6.82 2.68
CA ASP A 35 23.86 6.51 3.37
C ASP A 35 24.21 7.54 4.47
N PHE A 36 23.59 8.74 4.50
CA PHE A 36 23.89 9.78 5.50
C PHE A 36 22.69 10.69 5.81
N ARG A 37 22.42 10.96 7.11
CA ARG A 37 21.56 12.08 7.55
C ARG A 37 22.40 13.36 7.66
N PRO A 38 21.94 14.54 7.20
CA PRO A 38 20.66 14.80 6.56
C PRO A 38 20.62 14.33 5.10
N CYS A 39 19.48 13.76 4.69
CA CYS A 39 19.23 13.23 3.35
C CYS A 39 19.34 14.35 2.31
N ARG A 40 20.50 14.44 1.65
CA ARG A 40 20.64 15.20 0.40
C ARG A 40 20.71 14.20 -0.74
N PRO A 41 19.77 14.21 -1.70
CA PRO A 41 19.89 13.37 -2.89
C PRO A 41 21.18 13.76 -3.62
N ILE A 42 22.20 12.91 -3.53
CA ILE A 42 23.40 13.06 -4.36
C ILE A 42 22.96 12.72 -5.78
N PRO A 43 23.12 13.62 -6.78
CA PRO A 43 22.87 13.27 -8.17
C PRO A 43 23.85 12.17 -8.57
N ARG A 44 23.43 10.91 -8.50
CA ARG A 44 24.25 9.79 -8.95
C ARG A 44 24.18 9.79 -10.49
N PRO A 45 25.32 9.81 -11.23
CA PRO A 45 25.33 9.88 -12.69
C PRO A 45 24.68 8.67 -13.39
N ARG A 46 24.49 7.58 -12.65
CA ARG A 46 23.86 6.34 -13.13
C ARG A 46 22.85 5.87 -12.08
N PRO A 47 21.63 5.47 -12.48
CA PRO A 47 20.75 4.73 -11.59
C PRO A 47 21.47 3.44 -11.19
N ILE A 48 21.74 3.26 -9.91
CA ILE A 48 22.18 1.96 -9.39
C ILE A 48 20.95 1.06 -9.48
N PRO A 49 21.02 -0.12 -10.13
CA PRO A 49 19.96 -1.11 -9.99
C PRO A 49 19.90 -1.46 -8.51
N VAL A 50 18.92 -0.92 -7.79
CA VAL A 50 18.62 -1.41 -6.44
C VAL A 50 18.12 -2.83 -6.64
N PRO A 51 18.80 -3.86 -6.11
CA PRO A 51 18.24 -5.20 -6.08
C PRO A 51 16.85 -5.13 -5.43
N ASN A 52 16.05 -6.19 -5.55
CA ASN A 52 14.86 -6.33 -4.71
C ASN A 52 15.32 -6.51 -3.24
N VAL A 53 15.69 -5.40 -2.60
CA VAL A 53 16.29 -5.31 -1.26
C VAL A 53 15.22 -5.40 -0.18
N LEU A 54 13.96 -5.20 -0.57
CA LEU A 54 12.80 -5.22 0.30
C LEU A 54 11.64 -6.04 -0.31
N PRO A 55 11.82 -7.34 -0.60
CA PRO A 55 10.76 -8.17 -1.14
C PRO A 55 9.56 -8.25 -0.20
N VAL A 56 8.38 -8.38 -0.79
CA VAL A 56 7.17 -8.76 -0.06
C VAL A 56 7.30 -10.23 0.34
N LYS A 57 7.29 -10.47 1.64
CA LYS A 57 7.32 -11.80 2.26
C LYS A 57 5.94 -12.46 2.23
N SER A 58 4.89 -11.71 2.54
CA SER A 58 3.51 -12.19 2.52
C SER A 58 2.53 -11.04 2.30
N ILE A 59 1.38 -11.39 1.72
CA ILE A 59 0.20 -10.54 1.60
C ILE A 59 -0.98 -11.37 2.06
N GLU A 60 -1.70 -10.91 3.06
CA GLU A 60 -2.95 -11.51 3.53
C GLU A 60 -4.09 -10.51 3.32
N LEU A 61 -5.20 -11.03 2.80
CA LEU A 61 -6.40 -10.26 2.47
C LEU A 61 -7.58 -10.90 3.18
N ASP A 62 -8.19 -10.18 4.12
CA ASP A 62 -9.46 -10.56 4.74
C ASP A 62 -10.54 -9.60 4.28
N THR A 63 -11.57 -10.09 3.60
CA THR A 63 -12.66 -9.24 3.11
C THR A 63 -13.99 -9.66 3.70
N ARG A 64 -14.65 -8.71 4.38
CA ARG A 64 -15.99 -8.86 4.92
C ARG A 64 -16.98 -8.06 4.09
N ILE A 65 -18.03 -8.70 3.60
CA ILE A 65 -19.09 -8.06 2.83
C ILE A 65 -20.36 -8.03 3.67
N VAL A 66 -20.92 -6.84 3.86
CA VAL A 66 -22.21 -6.62 4.54
C VAL A 66 -23.09 -5.76 3.64
N GLY A 67 -24.14 -6.35 3.08
CA GLY A 67 -24.99 -5.67 2.09
C GLY A 67 -24.19 -5.28 0.85
N GLN A 68 -24.10 -3.97 0.59
CA GLN A 68 -23.36 -3.40 -0.55
C GLN A 68 -21.98 -2.84 -0.17
N VAL A 69 -21.52 -3.07 1.06
CA VAL A 69 -20.23 -2.57 1.55
C VAL A 69 -19.27 -3.74 1.71
N ALA A 70 -18.08 -3.62 1.10
CA ALA A 70 -16.96 -4.53 1.31
C ALA A 70 -15.88 -3.82 2.14
N THR A 71 -15.47 -4.45 3.24
CA THR A 71 -14.34 -3.99 4.06
C THR A 71 -13.22 -5.01 3.91
N THR A 72 -12.08 -4.57 3.36
CA THR A 72 -10.90 -5.39 3.17
C THR A 72 -9.79 -4.97 4.12
N HIS A 73 -9.32 -5.90 4.93
CA HIS A 73 -8.09 -5.78 5.70
C HIS A 73 -6.93 -6.34 4.86
N VAL A 74 -5.87 -5.56 4.72
CA VAL A 74 -4.67 -5.92 3.96
C VAL A 74 -3.48 -5.93 4.92
N GLU A 75 -2.86 -7.09 5.10
CA GLU A 75 -1.60 -7.22 5.82
C GLU A 75 -0.48 -7.51 4.81
N GLN A 76 0.54 -6.65 4.76
CA GLN A 76 1.72 -6.87 3.92
C GLN A 76 2.98 -6.88 4.78
N VAL A 77 3.74 -7.98 4.68
CA VAL A 77 5.02 -8.12 5.38
C VAL A 77 6.14 -7.93 4.38
N PHE A 78 7.01 -6.97 4.63
CA PHE A 78 8.24 -6.73 3.87
C PHE A 78 9.43 -7.31 4.62
N ARG A 79 10.41 -7.83 3.90
CA ARG A 79 11.66 -8.35 4.47
C ARG A 79 12.84 -7.53 3.97
N ASN A 80 13.59 -6.92 4.87
CA ASN A 80 14.85 -6.28 4.52
C ASN A 80 15.96 -7.33 4.40
N ASP A 81 16.41 -7.58 3.18
CA ASP A 81 17.46 -8.56 2.86
C ASP A 81 18.87 -7.95 2.90
N THR A 82 18.99 -6.70 3.37
CA THR A 82 20.26 -5.96 3.43
C THR A 82 20.73 -5.79 4.88
N PRO A 83 22.05 -5.61 5.11
CA PRO A 83 22.58 -5.32 6.43
C PRO A 83 22.38 -3.85 6.86
N TYR A 84 21.71 -3.03 6.05
CA TYR A 84 21.56 -1.60 6.27
C TYR A 84 20.13 -1.26 6.71
N THR A 85 19.97 -0.19 7.49
CA THR A 85 18.66 0.42 7.71
C THR A 85 18.21 1.08 6.41
N LEU A 86 17.02 0.71 5.92
CA LEU A 86 16.44 1.27 4.71
C LEU A 86 15.33 2.24 5.10
N GLU A 87 15.38 3.44 4.54
CA GLU A 87 14.26 4.38 4.51
C GLU A 87 13.50 4.13 3.20
N GLY A 88 12.18 4.20 3.21
CA GLY A 88 11.41 4.00 2.00
C GLY A 88 10.00 4.55 2.14
N THR A 89 9.41 4.83 0.99
CA THR A 89 8.03 5.29 0.89
C THR A 89 7.16 4.14 0.43
N TYR A 90 6.11 3.85 1.18
CA TYR A 90 5.13 2.83 0.84
C TYR A 90 4.06 3.42 -0.08
N PHE A 91 3.80 2.76 -1.20
CA PHE A 91 2.78 3.12 -2.16
C PHE A 91 1.75 2.02 -2.26
N PHE A 92 0.46 2.36 -2.15
CA PHE A 92 -0.63 1.39 -2.29
C PHE A 92 -1.74 1.92 -3.19
N PRO A 93 -2.11 1.22 -4.28
CA PRO A 93 -3.22 1.64 -5.12
C PRO A 93 -4.57 1.37 -4.42
N ILE A 94 -5.44 2.37 -4.36
CA ILE A 94 -6.78 2.28 -3.79
C ILE A 94 -7.79 2.58 -4.91
N PRO A 95 -8.80 1.73 -5.17
CA PRO A 95 -9.85 2.03 -6.14
C PRO A 95 -10.55 3.38 -5.88
N GLU A 96 -10.99 4.08 -6.93
CA GLU A 96 -11.73 5.37 -6.82
C GLU A 96 -12.92 5.31 -5.84
N THR A 97 -13.55 4.14 -5.72
CA THR A 97 -14.74 3.90 -4.89
C THR A 97 -14.43 3.47 -3.45
N ALA A 98 -13.15 3.37 -3.08
CA ALA A 98 -12.72 2.90 -1.77
C ALA A 98 -12.01 4.02 -0.99
N SER A 99 -12.09 3.93 0.35
CA SER A 99 -11.37 4.82 1.26
C SER A 99 -10.65 3.99 2.33
N ILE A 100 -9.50 4.50 2.79
CA ILE A 100 -8.78 3.89 3.92
C ILE A 100 -9.37 4.40 5.22
N VAL A 101 -9.73 3.46 6.09
CA VAL A 101 -10.29 3.74 7.42
C VAL A 101 -9.27 3.62 8.55
N GLU A 102 -8.29 2.73 8.39
CA GLU A 102 -7.23 2.48 9.36
C GLU A 102 -5.93 2.12 8.61
N PHE A 103 -4.81 2.60 9.14
CA PHE A 103 -3.49 2.17 8.72
C PHE A 103 -2.59 2.03 9.95
N ALA A 104 -1.78 0.97 9.96
CA ALA A 104 -0.82 0.74 11.02
C ALA A 104 0.44 0.07 10.47
N ILE A 105 1.57 0.36 11.13
CA ILE A 105 2.86 -0.26 10.86
C ILE A 105 3.26 -1.04 12.12
N TRP A 106 3.89 -2.20 11.94
CA TRP A 106 4.52 -2.91 13.04
C TRP A 106 6.03 -2.72 12.98
N GLU A 107 6.59 -2.10 14.01
CA GLU A 107 8.03 -1.96 14.18
C GLU A 107 8.45 -2.64 15.49
N ASN A 108 9.43 -3.55 15.44
CA ASN A 108 9.95 -4.26 16.61
C ASN A 108 8.85 -4.91 17.48
N GLY A 109 7.79 -5.44 16.84
CA GLY A 109 6.65 -6.06 17.51
C GLY A 109 5.63 -5.10 18.13
N LYS A 110 5.80 -3.78 17.96
CA LYS A 110 4.86 -2.76 18.42
C LYS A 110 4.01 -2.26 17.26
N LYS A 111 2.68 -2.28 17.44
CA LYS A 111 1.73 -1.67 16.49
C LYS A 111 1.76 -0.15 16.63
N LEU A 112 2.18 0.53 15.58
CA LEU A 112 2.14 1.98 15.41
C LEU A 112 0.91 2.31 14.57
N VAL A 113 -0.16 2.76 15.23
CA VAL A 113 -1.41 3.13 14.55
C VAL A 113 -1.30 4.57 14.07
N GLY A 114 -1.54 4.80 12.78
CA GLY A 114 -1.64 6.14 12.22
C GLY A 114 -2.93 6.80 12.67
N GLU A 115 -2.86 8.09 13.04
CA GLU A 115 -4.05 8.88 13.36
C GLU A 115 -4.54 9.63 12.12
N VAL A 116 -5.81 9.45 11.75
CA VAL A 116 -6.40 10.16 10.61
C VAL A 116 -6.63 11.62 10.99
N ARG A 117 -5.98 12.53 10.27
CA ARG A 117 -6.09 13.99 10.44
C ARG A 117 -6.34 14.68 9.10
N SER A 118 -6.73 15.94 9.14
CA SER A 118 -6.75 16.78 7.93
C SER A 118 -5.34 16.90 7.34
N ARG A 119 -5.23 17.10 6.02
CA ARG A 119 -3.94 17.17 5.31
C ARG A 119 -3.01 18.22 5.93
N GLU A 120 -3.54 19.42 6.18
CA GLU A 120 -2.78 20.55 6.71
C GLU A 120 -2.29 20.30 8.14
N GLU A 121 -3.11 19.61 8.94
CA GLU A 121 -2.78 19.25 10.32
C GLU A 121 -1.77 18.11 10.39
N ALA A 122 -1.98 17.03 9.62
CA ALA A 122 -1.05 15.91 9.51
C ALA A 122 0.35 16.38 9.12
N ARG A 123 0.42 17.28 8.13
CA ARG A 123 1.69 17.84 7.65
C ARG A 123 2.38 18.73 8.69
N ARG A 124 1.60 19.54 9.43
CA ARG A 124 2.13 20.35 10.53
C ARG A 124 2.71 19.50 11.65
N ILE A 125 2.01 18.44 12.05
CA ILE A 125 2.47 17.49 13.07
C ILE A 125 3.74 16.79 12.61
N TYR A 126 3.78 16.31 11.36
CA TYR A 126 4.98 15.71 10.76
C TYR A 126 6.18 16.65 10.83
N ASP A 127 6.04 17.88 10.33
CA ASP A 127 7.12 18.87 10.31
C ASP A 127 7.63 19.19 11.73
N GLU A 128 6.74 19.20 12.73
CA GLU A 128 7.12 19.39 14.13
C GLU A 128 7.92 18.20 14.70
N ILE A 129 7.56 16.97 14.35
CA ILE A 129 8.23 15.75 14.83
C ILE A 129 9.60 15.58 14.17
N VAL A 130 9.72 15.81 12.85
CA VAL A 130 11.00 15.71 12.12
C VAL A 130 12.03 16.71 12.69
N ARG A 131 11.59 17.92 13.06
CA ARG A 131 12.46 18.92 13.72
C ARG A 131 13.05 18.42 15.03
N ARG A 132 12.41 17.45 15.69
CA ARG A 132 12.87 16.83 16.93
C ARG A 132 13.70 15.56 16.70
N GLN A 133 14.11 15.29 15.45
CA GLN A 133 14.86 14.09 15.04
C GLN A 133 14.19 12.77 15.43
N LYS A 134 12.87 12.77 15.60
CA LYS A 134 12.09 11.53 15.65
C LYS A 134 11.75 11.12 14.21
N ASP A 135 11.41 9.85 14.03
CA ASP A 135 11.02 9.28 12.74
C ASP A 135 9.48 9.21 12.65
N PRO A 136 8.80 10.23 12.12
CA PRO A 136 7.36 10.17 11.89
C PRO A 136 7.06 9.52 10.55
N GLY A 137 6.14 8.54 10.54
CA GLY A 137 5.42 8.19 9.31
C GLY A 137 4.39 9.26 8.99
N LEU A 138 4.33 9.71 7.73
CA LEU A 138 3.26 10.60 7.24
C LEU A 138 2.53 9.92 6.09
N LEU A 139 1.23 9.76 6.30
CA LEU A 139 0.33 9.13 5.35
C LEU A 139 -0.44 10.20 4.57
N GLU A 140 -0.33 10.19 3.26
CA GLU A 140 -1.00 11.15 2.37
C GLU A 140 -1.62 10.44 1.15
N TYR A 141 -2.74 10.98 0.68
CA TYR A 141 -3.24 10.65 -0.66
C TYR A 141 -2.37 11.35 -1.70
N ALA A 142 -1.70 10.56 -2.54
CA ALA A 142 -0.77 11.05 -3.58
C ALA A 142 -1.46 11.41 -4.90
N GLY A 143 -2.80 11.26 -4.97
CA GLY A 143 -3.59 11.45 -6.19
C GLY A 143 -3.60 10.23 -7.09
N LYS A 144 -4.54 10.18 -8.07
CA LYS A 144 -4.71 9.07 -9.01
C LYS A 144 -4.84 7.70 -8.32
N ASP A 145 -5.72 7.59 -7.33
CA ASP A 145 -6.03 6.29 -6.73
C ASP A 145 -4.81 5.67 -6.03
N LEU A 146 -3.90 6.52 -5.52
CA LEU A 146 -2.64 6.13 -4.92
C LEU A 146 -2.49 6.68 -3.50
N PHE A 147 -2.20 5.77 -2.59
CA PHE A 147 -1.84 6.04 -1.21
C PHE A 147 -0.33 6.08 -1.05
N GLN A 148 0.18 6.97 -0.22
CA GLN A 148 1.59 7.09 0.11
C GLN A 148 1.78 7.13 1.63
N ALA A 149 2.73 6.38 2.17
CA ALA A 149 3.12 6.35 3.58
C ALA A 149 4.64 6.36 3.80
#